data_AF-A0A7W9PNG5-F1
#
_entry.id   AF-A0A7W9PNG5-F1
#
_cell.length_a   1.000
_cell.length_b   1.000
_cell.length_c   1.000
_cell.angle_alpha   90.00
_cell.angle_beta   90.00
_cell.angle_gamma   90.00
#
_symmetry.space_group_name_H-M   'P 1'
#
loop_
_entity.id
_entity.type
_entity.pdbx_description
1 polymer ?
#
loop_
_entity_poly.entity_id
_entity_poly.type
_entity_poly.pdbx_seq_one_letter_code
_entity_poly.pdbx_strand_id
1 'polypeptide(L)'
;MFNTDYSVGVACNHNGLVVGVHLGDEVWENSDHWLASEIIRIARLAHMKAGVGHRAEILQRNGNGRLADALGLPTEAQYRRAEKAEFGGGF
;
A
#
# COMPACT_ATOMS: atom_id res chain seq x y z
N MET A 1 3.95 3.92 2.34
CA MET A 1 2.84 3.68 3.29
C MET A 1 3.45 3.42 4.63
N PHE A 2 2.81 3.90 5.69
CA PHE A 2 3.20 3.64 7.06
C PHE A 2 2.02 2.99 7.78
N ASN A 3 2.33 2.23 8.82
CA ASN A 3 1.34 1.90 9.84
C ASN A 3 0.97 3.14 10.67
N THR A 4 -0.01 3.00 11.56
CA THR A 4 -0.67 4.13 12.21
C THR A 4 0.23 4.93 13.15
N ASP A 5 1.21 4.27 13.75
CA ASP A 5 2.22 4.80 14.66
C ASP A 5 3.54 5.15 13.98
N TYR A 6 3.64 4.94 12.65
CA TYR A 6 4.81 5.20 11.82
C TYR A 6 6.05 4.33 12.09
N SER A 7 5.91 3.27 12.88
CA SER A 7 7.01 2.35 13.20
C SER A 7 7.45 1.46 12.05
N VAL A 8 6.55 1.17 11.10
CA VAL A 8 6.85 0.38 9.90
C VAL A 8 6.35 1.10 8.67
N GLY A 9 7.26 1.32 7.72
CA GLY A 9 6.97 1.92 6.43
C GLY A 9 7.43 1.07 5.25
N VAL A 10 6.63 0.99 4.19
CA VAL A 10 7.02 0.36 2.92
C VAL A 10 6.76 1.32 1.76
N ALA A 11 7.75 1.49 0.90
CA ALA A 11 7.68 2.30 -0.31
C ALA A 11 7.69 1.41 -1.55
N CYS A 12 6.75 1.66 -2.47
CA CYS A 12 6.71 1.01 -3.77
C CYS A 12 6.90 2.05 -4.89
N ASN A 13 7.56 1.66 -5.97
CA ASN A 13 7.60 2.46 -7.20
C ASN A 13 6.29 2.31 -8.00
N HIS A 14 6.19 3.00 -9.14
CA HIS A 14 5.01 2.97 -10.03
C HIS A 14 4.61 1.57 -10.54
N ASN A 15 5.53 0.61 -10.57
CA ASN A 15 5.27 -0.77 -11.00
C ASN A 15 4.83 -1.66 -9.81
N GLY A 16 4.69 -1.07 -8.63
CA GLY A 16 4.34 -1.79 -7.41
C GLY A 16 5.49 -2.58 -6.80
N LEU A 17 6.74 -2.38 -7.25
CA LEU A 17 7.92 -3.02 -6.66
C LEU A 17 8.34 -2.29 -5.40
N VAL A 18 8.65 -3.03 -4.34
CA VAL A 18 9.21 -2.46 -3.10
C VAL A 18 10.59 -1.91 -3.38
N VAL A 19 10.79 -0.62 -3.06
CA VAL A 19 12.06 0.10 -3.25
C VAL A 19 12.65 0.61 -1.94
N GLY A 20 11.91 0.47 -0.83
CA GLY A 20 12.41 0.85 0.49
C GLY A 20 11.51 0.32 1.60
N VAL A 21 12.12 0.02 2.73
CA VAL A 21 11.48 -0.32 3.98
C VAL A 21 12.05 0.57 5.07
N HIS A 22 11.18 1.14 5.89
CA HIS A 22 11.51 1.90 7.08
C HIS A 22 11.09 1.09 8.31
N LEU A 23 11.98 1.00 9.29
CA LEU A 23 11.74 0.40 10.59
C LEU A 23 12.20 1.41 11.64
N GLY A 24 11.29 1.84 12.52
CA GLY A 24 11.61 2.65 13.69
C GLY A 24 12.31 1.84 14.77
N ASP A 25 12.86 2.50 15.79
CA ASP A 25 13.58 1.82 16.88
C ASP A 25 12.63 1.03 17.81
N GLU A 26 11.38 1.46 17.93
CA GLU A 26 10.33 0.81 18.70
C GLU A 26 9.95 -0.59 18.20
N VAL A 27 10.30 -0.94 16.95
CA VAL A 27 9.99 -2.29 16.41
C VAL A 27 10.72 -3.40 17.16
N TRP A 28 11.85 -3.09 17.80
CA TRP A 28 12.63 -4.04 18.60
C TRP A 28 11.88 -4.54 19.84
N GLU A 29 10.86 -3.82 20.29
CA GLU A 29 10.00 -4.23 21.41
C GLU A 29 8.98 -5.30 21.00
N ASN A 30 8.85 -5.58 19.70
CA ASN A 30 7.88 -6.53 19.16
C ASN A 30 8.54 -7.85 18.75
N SER A 31 7.72 -8.91 18.63
CA SER A 31 8.20 -10.20 18.15
C SER A 31 8.51 -10.20 16.65
N ASP A 32 9.43 -11.07 16.20
CA ASP A 32 9.70 -11.30 14.77
C ASP A 32 8.43 -11.63 13.98
N HIS A 33 7.50 -12.38 14.59
CA HIS A 33 6.23 -12.73 13.97
C HIS A 33 5.37 -11.48 13.71
N TRP A 34 5.26 -10.61 14.72
CA TRP A 34 4.56 -9.33 14.57
C TRP A 34 5.22 -8.50 13.46
N LEU A 35 6.54 -8.32 13.52
CA LEU A 35 7.27 -7.47 12.57
C LEU A 35 7.10 -7.97 11.13
N ALA A 36 7.25 -9.28 10.92
CA ALA A 36 7.04 -9.88 9.61
C ALA A 36 5.61 -9.68 9.10
N SER A 37 4.62 -9.90 9.96
CA SER A 37 3.20 -9.69 9.62
C SER A 37 2.91 -8.22 9.27
N GLU A 38 3.53 -7.30 10.00
CA GLU A 38 3.35 -5.87 9.86
C GLU A 38 3.98 -5.35 8.56
N ILE A 39 5.21 -5.77 8.25
CA ILE A 39 5.86 -5.46 6.97
C ILE A 39 5.00 -5.94 5.80
N ILE A 40 4.48 -7.18 5.85
CA ILE A 40 3.64 -7.74 4.78
C ILE A 40 2.33 -6.95 4.64
N ARG A 41 1.70 -6.59 5.78
CA ARG A 41 0.47 -5.79 5.81
C ARG A 41 0.68 -4.43 5.14
N ILE A 42 1.73 -3.71 5.52
CA ILE A 42 2.05 -2.39 4.96
C ILE A 42 2.50 -2.50 3.50
N ALA A 43 3.23 -3.56 3.12
CA ALA A 43 3.64 -3.80 1.74
C ALA A 43 2.44 -4.01 0.81
N ARG A 44 1.40 -4.74 1.25
CA ARG A 44 0.16 -4.93 0.48
C ARG A 44 -0.53 -3.60 0.21
N LEU A 45 -0.66 -2.75 1.23
CA LEU A 45 -1.24 -1.41 1.08
C LEU A 45 -0.39 -0.50 0.19
N ALA A 46 0.94 -0.54 0.33
CA ALA A 46 1.86 0.23 -0.51
C ALA A 46 1.75 -0.18 -1.99
N HIS A 47 1.72 -1.49 -2.26
CA HIS A 47 1.55 -2.02 -3.61
C HIS A 47 0.20 -1.61 -4.21
N MET A 48 -0.89 -1.72 -3.44
CA MET A 48 -2.21 -1.31 -3.91
C MET A 48 -2.26 0.19 -4.21
N LYS A 49 -1.66 1.04 -3.35
CA LYS A 49 -1.57 2.49 -3.57
C LYS A 49 -0.78 2.84 -4.82
N ALA A 50 0.33 2.13 -5.08
CA ALA A 50 1.09 2.29 -6.32
C ALA A 50 0.22 1.96 -7.55
N GLY A 51 -0.57 0.89 -7.49
CA GLY A 51 -1.53 0.55 -8.53
C GLY A 51 -2.59 1.63 -8.78
N VAL A 52 -3.07 2.31 -7.73
CA VAL A 52 -3.99 3.45 -7.87
C VAL A 52 -3.30 4.61 -8.60
N GLY A 53 -2.05 4.92 -8.23
CA GLY A 53 -1.24 5.92 -8.92
C GLY A 53 -1.08 5.60 -10.41
N HIS A 54 -0.75 4.34 -10.72
CA HIS A 54 -0.62 3.90 -12.10
C HIS A 54 -1.94 4.01 -12.89
N ARG A 55 -3.07 3.67 -12.26
CA ARG A 55 -4.40 3.87 -12.86
C ARG A 55 -4.64 5.34 -13.18
N ALA A 56 -4.35 6.24 -12.25
CA ALA A 56 -4.54 7.68 -12.44
C ALA A 56 -3.68 8.20 -13.62
N GLU A 57 -2.44 7.75 -13.74
CA GLU A 57 -1.56 8.10 -14.86
C GLU A 57 -2.11 7.63 -16.22
N ILE A 58 -2.62 6.39 -16.31
CA ILE A 58 -3.24 5.87 -17.54
C ILE A 58 -4.46 6.71 -17.93
N LEU A 59 -5.32 7.02 -16.96
CA LEU A 59 -6.51 7.83 -17.18
C LEU A 59 -6.17 9.25 -17.64
N GLN A 60 -5.12 9.85 -17.08
CA GLN A 60 -4.66 11.18 -17.48
C GLN A 60 -4.04 11.22 -18.88
N ARG A 61 -3.20 10.23 -19.24
CA ARG A 61 -2.48 10.24 -20.51
C ARG A 61 -3.33 9.82 -21.71
N ASN A 62 -4.15 8.80 -21.53
CA ASN A 62 -4.80 8.11 -22.65
C ASN A 62 -6.33 8.09 -22.55
N GLY A 63 -6.93 8.55 -21.43
CA GLY A 63 -8.37 8.47 -21.18
C GLY A 63 -8.94 7.04 -21.15
N ASN A 64 -8.08 6.02 -21.25
CA ASN A 64 -8.50 4.65 -21.54
C ASN A 64 -8.71 3.86 -20.25
N GLY A 65 -9.88 4.07 -19.62
CA GLY A 65 -10.29 3.31 -18.43
C GLY A 65 -10.30 1.79 -18.66
N ARG A 66 -10.61 1.32 -19.88
CA ARG A 66 -10.60 -0.11 -20.22
C ARG A 66 -9.21 -0.72 -20.09
N LEU A 67 -8.16 0.02 -20.42
CA LEU A 67 -6.79 -0.46 -20.25
C LEU A 67 -6.45 -0.62 -18.75
N ALA A 68 -6.83 0.35 -17.92
CA ALA A 68 -6.60 0.26 -16.48
C ALA A 68 -7.38 -0.91 -15.85
N ASP A 69 -8.60 -1.18 -16.32
CA ASP A 69 -9.41 -2.32 -15.88
C ASP A 69 -8.81 -3.66 -16.37
N ALA A 70 -8.33 -3.73 -17.61
CA ALA A 70 -7.68 -4.92 -18.15
C ALA A 70 -6.38 -5.28 -17.42
N LEU A 71 -5.65 -4.28 -16.93
CA LEU A 71 -4.47 -4.45 -16.08
C LEU A 71 -4.82 -4.75 -14.61
N GLY A 72 -6.11 -4.78 -14.25
CA GLY A 72 -6.57 -5.05 -12.89
C GLY A 72 -6.16 -3.97 -11.88
N LEU A 73 -5.90 -2.74 -12.32
CA LEU A 73 -5.39 -1.70 -11.42
C LEU A 73 -6.48 -1.22 -10.45
N PRO A 74 -6.17 -1.14 -9.15
CA PRO A 74 -7.14 -0.76 -8.13
C PRO A 74 -7.61 0.69 -8.33
N THR A 75 -8.86 0.93 -7.97
CA THR A 75 -9.45 2.26 -7.81
C THR A 75 -9.11 2.83 -6.44
N GLU A 76 -9.14 4.16 -6.30
CA GLU A 76 -8.99 4.83 -5.00
C GLU A 76 -10.02 4.31 -3.97
N ALA A 77 -11.26 4.06 -4.39
CA ALA A 77 -12.30 3.52 -3.51
C ALA A 77 -11.98 2.11 -3.00
N GLN A 78 -11.40 1.23 -3.84
CA GLN A 78 -10.93 -0.08 -3.41
C GLN A 78 -9.78 0.04 -2.41
N TYR A 79 -8.81 0.92 -2.70
CA TYR A 79 -7.68 1.17 -1.79
C TYR A 79 -8.16 1.69 -0.43
N ARG A 80 -9.05 2.68 -0.40
CA ARG A 80 -9.60 3.23 0.86
C ARG A 80 -10.37 2.20 1.68
N ARG A 81 -11.08 1.28 1.03
CA ARG A 81 -11.72 0.16 1.75
C ARG A 81 -10.70 -0.79 2.36
N ALA A 82 -9.62 -1.12 1.63
CA ALA A 82 -8.55 -1.96 2.16
C ALA A 82 -7.80 -1.27 3.30
N GLU A 83 -7.41 -0.01 3.14
CA GLU A 83 -6.77 0.81 4.16
C GLU A 83 -7.63 0.89 5.44
N LYS A 84 -8.95 1.12 5.28
CA LYS A 84 -9.88 1.11 6.42
C LYS A 84 -10.06 -0.28 7.03
N ALA A 85 -10.03 -1.36 6.27
CA ALA A 85 -10.10 -2.71 6.84
C ALA A 85 -8.85 -3.04 7.68
N GLU A 86 -7.68 -2.57 7.25
CA GLU A 86 -6.41 -2.80 7.95
C GLU A 86 -6.20 -1.88 9.17
N PHE A 87 -6.67 -0.63 9.12
CA PHE A 87 -6.44 0.37 10.19
C PHE A 87 -7.69 0.82 10.96
N GLY A 88 -8.89 0.62 10.40
CA GLY A 88 -10.14 1.18 10.90
C GLY A 88 -10.85 0.35 11.96
N GLY A 89 -10.23 -0.71 12.49
CA GLY A 89 -10.78 -1.57 13.55
C GLY A 89 -10.75 -0.97 14.96
N GLY A 90 -10.38 0.31 15.10
CA GLY A 90 -10.36 0.99 16.39
C GLY A 90 -11.53 1.95 16.57
N PHE A 91 -12.76 1.44 16.67
CA PHE A 91 -13.91 1.99 17.42
C PHE A 91 -14.99 0.91 17.59
#